data_AF-X1CI28-F1
#
_entry.id   AF-X1CI28-F1
#
_cell.length_a   1.000
_cell.length_b   1.000
_cell.length_c   1.000
_cell.angle_alpha   90.00
_cell.angle_beta   90.00
_cell.angle_gamma   90.00
#
_symmetry.space_group_name_H-M   'P 1'
#
loop_
_entity.id
_entity.type
_entity.pdbx_description
1 polymer ?
#
loop_
_entity_poly.entity_id
_entity_poly.type
_entity_poly.pdbx_seq_one_letter_code
_entity_poly.pdbx_strand_id
1 'polypeptide(L)' 'LLGQCLNRRIDNIEKVMSEAAAWQSHRNNKNAKVNWQFTTDDARIKLSRLYPSIET' A
#
# COMPACT_ATOMS: atom_id res chain seq x y z
N LEU A 1 -6.27 5.91 13.11
CA LEU A 1 -5.34 5.07 12.33
C LEU A 1 -4.07 4.91 13.15
N LEU A 2 -3.97 3.85 13.95
CA LEU A 2 -2.78 3.57 14.76
C LEU A 2 -1.69 3.02 13.84
N GLY A 3 -0.51 3.68 13.84
CA GLY A 3 0.63 3.34 13.01
C GLY A 3 1.04 1.88 13.20
N GLN A 4 0.88 1.08 12.14
CA GLN A 4 1.27 -0.32 12.16
C GLN A 4 2.78 -0.39 12.35
N CYS A 5 3.18 -1.19 13.35
CA CYS A 5 4.57 -1.43 13.81
C CYS A 5 5.26 -0.31 14.62
N LEU A 6 4.59 0.79 14.97
CA LEU A 6 5.28 1.96 15.56
C LEU A 6 4.61 2.53 16.81
N ASN A 7 3.96 1.69 17.64
CA ASN A 7 3.49 2.15 18.97
C ASN A 7 4.65 2.41 19.97
N ARG A 8 5.89 2.24 19.51
CA ARG A 8 7.13 2.49 20.26
C ARG A 8 8.24 2.89 19.29
N ARG A 9 9.23 3.62 19.79
CA ARG A 9 10.49 3.83 19.06
C ARG A 9 11.28 2.52 19.05
N ILE A 10 11.80 2.16 17.88
CA ILE A 10 12.72 1.05 17.68
C ILE A 10 13.99 1.66 17.08
N ASP A 11 15.09 1.54 17.79
CA ASP A 11 16.40 2.11 17.44
C ASP A 11 17.23 1.20 16.52
N ASN A 12 16.93 -0.10 16.49
CA ASN A 12 17.58 -1.08 15.64
C ASN A 12 16.78 -1.36 14.35
N ILE A 13 17.42 -1.16 13.19
CA ILE A 13 16.81 -1.35 11.87
C ILE A 13 16.42 -2.80 11.56
N GLU A 14 17.21 -3.79 11.98
CA GLU A 14 16.93 -5.22 11.76
C GLU A 14 15.63 -5.61 12.46
N LYS A 15 15.41 -5.05 13.67
CA LYS A 15 14.19 -5.28 14.44
C LYS A 15 12.97 -4.66 13.78
N VAL A 16 13.10 -3.46 13.21
CA VAL A 16 12.03 -2.82 12.41
C VAL A 16 11.68 -3.70 11.21
N MET A 17 12.69 -4.22 10.49
CA MET A 17 12.48 -5.10 9.34
C MET A 17 11.75 -6.39 9.71
N SER A 18 12.14 -7.03 10.81
CA SER A 18 11.52 -8.25 11.30
C SER A 18 10.05 -8.02 11.69
N GLU A 19 9.74 -6.95 12.41
CA GLU A 19 8.37 -6.61 12.79
C GLU A 19 7.49 -6.28 11.57
N ALA A 20 8.03 -5.53 10.61
CA ALA A 20 7.34 -5.22 9.35
C ALA A 20 7.04 -6.49 8.54
N ALA A 21 8.00 -7.43 8.46
CA ALA A 21 7.81 -8.70 7.76
C ALA A 21 6.75 -9.57 8.44
N ALA A 22 6.80 -9.70 9.77
CA ALA A 22 5.80 -10.44 10.53
C ALA A 22 4.39 -9.86 10.34
N TRP A 23 4.28 -8.54 10.36
CA TRP A 23 3.02 -7.85 10.14
C TRP A 23 2.51 -8.02 8.70
N GLN A 24 3.39 -7.92 7.70
CA GLN A 24 3.04 -8.18 6.30
C GLN A 24 2.50 -9.60 6.12
N SER A 25 3.17 -10.61 6.67
CA SER A 25 2.71 -12.00 6.63
C SER A 25 1.34 -12.18 7.27
N HIS A 26 1.13 -11.62 8.48
CA HIS A 26 -0.16 -11.66 9.14
C HIS A 26 -1.28 -11.02 8.32
N ARG A 27 -1.01 -9.86 7.70
CA ARG A 27 -1.99 -9.15 6.87
C ARG A 27 -2.29 -9.93 5.58
N ASN A 28 -1.28 -10.47 4.92
CA ASN A 28 -1.43 -11.23 3.69
C ASN A 28 -2.26 -12.50 3.93
N ASN A 29 -2.07 -13.17 5.07
CA ASN A 29 -2.87 -14.33 5.47
C ASN A 29 -4.36 -14.02 5.67
N LYS A 30 -4.74 -12.75 5.86
CA LYS A 30 -6.15 -12.36 5.93
C LYS A 30 -6.84 -12.30 4.56
N ASN A 31 -6.12 -12.55 3.47
CA ASN A 31 -6.66 -12.58 2.09
C ASN A 31 -7.55 -11.38 1.77
N ALA A 32 -7.20 -10.21 2.30
CA ALA A 32 -7.96 -8.99 2.08
C ALA A 32 -7.92 -8.64 0.58
N LYS A 33 -9.08 -8.65 -0.07
CA LYS A 33 -9.19 -8.26 -1.47
C LYS A 33 -9.27 -6.75 -1.57
N VAL A 34 -8.49 -6.17 -2.48
CA VAL A 34 -8.66 -4.76 -2.84
C VAL A 34 -9.97 -4.64 -3.60
N ASN A 35 -10.88 -3.80 -3.08
CA ASN A 35 -12.12 -3.48 -3.77
C ASN A 35 -11.87 -2.34 -4.76
N TRP A 36 -11.48 -2.71 -5.99
CA TRP A 36 -11.26 -1.74 -7.07
C TRP A 36 -12.60 -1.16 -7.52
N GLN A 37 -12.71 0.18 -7.54
CA GLN A 37 -13.93 0.85 -8.01
C GLN A 37 -14.06 0.87 -9.54
N PHE A 38 -12.94 0.73 -10.25
CA PHE A 38 -12.85 0.73 -11.71
C PHE A 38 -11.85 -0.33 -12.16
N THR A 39 -12.05 -0.85 -13.37
CA THR A 39 -10.99 -1.57 -14.09
C THR A 39 -9.89 -0.59 -14.49
N THR A 40 -8.70 -1.10 -14.84
CA THR A 40 -7.61 -0.25 -15.34
C THR A 40 -8.03 0.57 -16.56
N ASP A 41 -8.81 -0.02 -17.46
CA ASP A 41 -9.29 0.63 -18.69
C ASP A 41 -10.32 1.73 -18.36
N ASP A 42 -11.28 1.44 -17.48
CA ASP A 42 -12.27 2.43 -17.02
C ASP A 42 -11.61 3.59 -16.27
N ALA A 43 -10.60 3.29 -15.44
CA ALA A 43 -9.85 4.30 -14.70
C ALA A 43 -9.08 5.24 -15.63
N ARG A 44 -8.48 4.73 -16.72
CA ARG A 44 -7.77 5.56 -17.71
C ARG A 44 -8.70 6.56 -18.39
N ILE A 45 -9.94 6.17 -18.67
CA ILE A 45 -10.95 7.06 -19.26
C ILE A 45 -11.40 8.09 -18.21
N LYS A 46 -11.84 7.63 -17.03
CA LYS A 46 -12.40 8.52 -15.99
C LYS A 46 -11.38 9.50 -15.40
N LEU A 47 -10.13 9.08 -15.26
CA LEU A 47 -9.04 9.87 -14.67
C LEU A 47 -8.13 10.51 -15.72
N SER A 48 -8.52 10.46 -17.00
CA SER A 48 -7.75 11.02 -18.14
C SER A 48 -7.18 12.42 -17.86
N ARG A 49 -7.97 13.29 -17.22
CA ARG A 49 -7.58 14.67 -16.87
C ARG A 49 -6.47 14.79 -15.82
N LEU A 50 -6.25 13.76 -15.01
CA LEU A 50 -5.24 13.75 -13.95
C LEU A 50 -3.88 13.26 -14.44
N TYR A 51 -3.83 12.61 -15.60
CA TYR A 51 -2.57 12.14 -16.16
C TYR A 51 -1.86 13.29 -16.87
N PRO A 52 -0.55 13.47 -16.63
CA PRO A 52 0.22 14.46 -17.36
C PRO A 52 0.22 14.10 -18.85
N SER A 53 -0.04 15.09 -19.71
CA SER A 53 0.19 14.96 -21.14
C SER A 53 1.70 14.86 -21.36
N ILE A 54 2.15 13.70 -21.81
CA ILE A 54 3.53 13.55 -22.28
C ILE A 54 3.57 14.20 -23.66
N GLU A 55 4.02 15.46 -23.71
CA GLU A 55 4.42 16.07 -24.98
C GLU A 55 5.66 15.32 -25.48
N THR A 56 5.60 14.80 -26.71
CA THR A 56 6.71 14.11 -27.38
C THR A 56 7.42 15.08 -28.30
#